data_AF-A0A2V9PFY2-F1
#
_entry.id   AF-A0A2V9PFY2-F1
#
_cell.length_a   1.000
_cell.length_b   1.000
_cell.length_c   1.000
_cell.angle_alpha   90.00
_cell.angle_beta   90.00
_cell.angle_gamma   90.00
#
_symmetry.space_group_name_H-M   'P 1'
#
loop_
_entity.id
_entity.type
_entity.pdbx_description
1 polymer ?
#
loop_
_entity_poly.entity_id
_entity_poly.type
_entity_poly.pdbx_seq_one_letter_code
_entity_poly.pdbx_strand_id
1 'polypeptide(L)'
;MLYAGRLSKEKGVTTLLSAWAGAGLGKYGRLVILGDGPDRESFEIQAAALELSPPKVVFAGQKTPAEVLNLIARARVVVTPSIWYEASPRIVIEALSLGRPVLVSDLGALREIVRHQYSGFNFQAGDALALGEALKKIVTCDTLADTLGENARHEYLANYTPERNYETLMHIYRLAIERRAAPLPDHLRSFGQSKLTTDNPSMSHATGTAIDSSGPMSNIGKFCTIESTELANASDRVKE
;
A
#
# COMPACT_ATOMS: atom_id res chain seq x y z
N MET A 1 -8.81 -13.02 0.71
CA MET A 1 -8.01 -11.78 0.85
C MET A 1 -6.55 -12.17 0.75
N LEU A 2 -5.70 -11.31 0.22
CA LEU A 2 -4.32 -11.67 -0.12
C LEU A 2 -3.32 -10.66 0.44
N TYR A 3 -2.26 -11.17 1.05
CA TYR A 3 -1.01 -10.45 1.27
C TYR A 3 0.10 -11.17 0.48
N ALA A 4 0.97 -10.42 -0.17
CA ALA A 4 2.16 -10.98 -0.81
C ALA A 4 3.35 -10.04 -0.59
N GLY A 5 4.40 -10.57 0.04
CA GLY A 5 5.59 -9.78 0.37
C GLY A 5 6.57 -10.55 1.23
N ARG A 6 7.71 -9.93 1.53
CA ARG A 6 8.67 -10.47 2.49
C ARG A 6 7.99 -10.60 3.87
N LEU A 7 8.24 -11.69 4.58
CA LEU A 7 7.76 -11.86 5.95
C LEU A 7 8.78 -11.28 6.93
N SER A 8 8.71 -9.97 7.09
CA SER A 8 9.53 -9.21 8.02
C SER A 8 8.68 -8.18 8.78
N LYS A 9 9.08 -7.83 10.00
CA LYS A 9 8.31 -6.95 10.91
C LYS A 9 7.87 -5.65 10.25
N GLU A 10 8.74 -5.02 9.46
CA GLU A 10 8.46 -3.75 8.79
C GLU A 10 7.34 -3.84 7.73
N LYS A 11 6.99 -5.04 7.27
CA LYS A 11 5.86 -5.26 6.35
C LYS A 11 4.50 -5.35 7.03
N GLY A 12 4.46 -5.26 8.36
CA GLY A 12 3.21 -5.07 9.13
C GLY A 12 2.27 -6.27 9.14
N VAL A 13 2.78 -7.49 8.91
CA VAL A 13 1.98 -8.73 8.99
C VAL A 13 1.36 -8.90 10.39
N THR A 14 2.05 -8.47 11.45
CA THR A 14 1.50 -8.43 12.81
C THR A 14 0.21 -7.61 12.89
N THR A 15 0.18 -6.42 12.30
CA THR A 15 -1.01 -5.56 12.25
C THR A 15 -2.14 -6.23 11.47
N LEU A 16 -1.81 -6.89 10.35
CA LEU A 16 -2.80 -7.62 9.54
C LEU A 16 -3.42 -8.81 10.28
N LEU A 17 -2.63 -9.61 10.99
CA LEU A 17 -3.14 -10.73 11.78
C LEU A 17 -4.06 -10.24 12.90
N SER A 18 -3.64 -9.20 13.64
CA SER A 18 -4.46 -8.59 14.69
C SER A 18 -5.76 -8.00 14.14
N ALA A 19 -5.71 -7.30 13.00
CA ALA A 19 -6.89 -6.76 12.32
C ALA A 19 -7.85 -7.88 11.89
N TRP A 20 -7.31 -8.97 11.34
CA TRP A 20 -8.07 -10.11 10.87
C TRP A 20 -8.85 -10.81 12.00
N ALA A 21 -8.17 -11.06 13.12
CA ALA A 21 -8.78 -11.62 14.31
C ALA A 21 -9.81 -10.66 14.93
N GLY A 22 -9.41 -9.42 15.20
CA GLY A 22 -10.23 -8.43 15.91
C GLY A 22 -11.53 -8.08 15.18
N ALA A 23 -11.50 -8.02 13.84
CA ALA A 23 -12.71 -7.78 13.04
C ALA A 23 -13.52 -9.06 12.73
N GLY A 24 -13.06 -10.23 13.18
CA GLY A 24 -13.74 -11.52 12.97
C GLY A 24 -13.86 -11.89 11.50
N LEU A 25 -12.84 -11.59 10.69
CA LEU A 25 -12.92 -11.69 9.22
C LEU A 25 -12.91 -13.12 8.69
N GLY A 26 -12.49 -14.10 9.51
CA GLY A 26 -12.44 -15.51 9.14
C GLY A 26 -13.79 -16.12 8.73
N LYS A 27 -14.93 -15.51 9.11
CA LYS A 27 -16.26 -15.95 8.67
C LYS A 27 -16.62 -15.51 7.24
N TYR A 28 -15.92 -14.51 6.71
CA TYR A 28 -16.11 -14.00 5.34
C TYR A 28 -15.12 -14.61 4.34
N GLY A 29 -14.22 -15.47 4.80
CA GLY A 29 -13.28 -16.19 3.95
C GLY A 29 -11.92 -16.38 4.60
N ARG A 30 -10.90 -16.51 3.76
CA ARG A 30 -9.52 -16.77 4.19
C ARG A 30 -8.56 -15.65 3.82
N LEU A 31 -7.55 -15.45 4.67
CA LEU A 31 -6.36 -14.67 4.39
C LEU A 31 -5.27 -15.61 3.86
N VAL A 32 -4.80 -15.35 2.65
CA VAL A 32 -3.65 -16.05 2.08
C VAL A 32 -2.44 -15.13 2.18
N ILE A 33 -1.37 -15.61 2.80
CA ILE A 33 -0.10 -14.91 3.00
C ILE A 33 0.93 -15.58 2.10
N LEU A 34 1.40 -14.86 1.10
CA LEU A 34 2.46 -15.29 0.19
C LEU A 34 3.79 -14.66 0.55
N GLY A 35 4.85 -15.41 0.34
CA GLY A 35 6.22 -15.01 0.58
C GLY A 35 6.88 -15.80 1.71
N ASP A 36 8.10 -15.38 2.03
CA ASP A 36 8.89 -15.91 3.14
C ASP A 36 9.74 -14.79 3.72
N GLY A 37 10.37 -15.03 4.86
CA GLY A 37 11.23 -14.05 5.51
C GLY A 37 11.58 -14.44 6.95
N PRO A 38 12.49 -13.66 7.55
CA PRO A 38 13.07 -13.98 8.86
C PRO A 38 12.04 -14.07 9.99
N ASP A 39 10.90 -13.38 9.87
CA ASP A 39 9.88 -13.31 10.92
C ASP A 39 8.70 -14.27 10.67
N ARG A 40 8.79 -15.16 9.66
CA ARG A 40 7.69 -16.08 9.30
C ARG A 40 7.20 -16.90 10.51
N GLU A 41 8.11 -17.56 11.21
CA GLU A 41 7.77 -18.40 12.36
C GLU A 41 7.07 -17.59 13.46
N SER A 42 7.53 -16.36 13.72
CA SER A 42 6.88 -15.46 14.68
C SER A 42 5.45 -15.11 14.27
N PHE A 43 5.18 -14.94 12.97
CA PHE A 43 3.82 -14.68 12.48
C PHE A 43 2.92 -15.92 12.53
N GLU A 44 3.48 -17.11 12.29
CA GLU A 44 2.74 -18.37 12.43
C GLU A 44 2.36 -18.62 13.91
N ILE A 45 3.27 -18.35 14.86
CA ILE A 45 2.99 -18.39 16.31
C ILE A 45 1.92 -17.37 16.69
N GLN A 46 2.01 -16.13 16.19
CA GLN A 46 1.00 -15.10 16.45
C GLN A 46 -0.38 -15.52 15.91
N ALA A 47 -0.43 -16.08 14.70
CA ALA A 47 -1.68 -16.56 14.11
C ALA A 47 -2.29 -17.70 14.94
N ALA A 48 -1.48 -18.63 15.46
CA ALA A 48 -1.95 -19.69 16.34
C ALA A 48 -2.51 -19.13 17.66
N ALA A 49 -1.80 -18.17 18.28
CA ALA A 49 -2.26 -17.51 19.51
C ALA A 49 -3.57 -16.72 19.33
N LEU A 50 -3.84 -16.24 18.12
CA LEU A 50 -5.08 -15.56 17.74
C LEU A 50 -6.18 -16.51 17.23
N GLU A 51 -5.99 -17.84 17.34
CA GLU A 51 -6.93 -18.85 16.85
C GLU A 51 -7.26 -18.72 15.34
N LEU A 52 -6.27 -18.28 14.57
CA LEU A 52 -6.34 -18.04 13.13
C LEU A 52 -5.84 -19.23 12.29
N SER A 53 -5.81 -20.43 12.86
CA SER A 53 -5.42 -21.66 12.18
C SER A 53 -6.16 -21.84 10.84
N PRO A 54 -5.56 -22.57 9.88
CA PRO A 54 -6.24 -22.91 8.63
C PRO A 54 -7.65 -23.49 8.87
N PRO A 55 -8.65 -23.11 8.05
CA PRO A 55 -8.51 -22.38 6.79
C PRO A 55 -8.51 -20.85 6.91
N LYS A 56 -8.59 -20.27 8.11
CA LYS A 56 -8.78 -18.81 8.30
C LYS A 56 -7.59 -18.01 7.79
N VAL A 57 -6.36 -18.41 8.14
CA VAL A 57 -5.11 -17.85 7.62
C VAL A 57 -4.25 -18.99 7.07
N VAL A 58 -3.67 -18.78 5.89
CA VAL A 58 -2.81 -19.75 5.21
C VAL A 58 -1.51 -19.08 4.79
N PHE A 59 -0.39 -19.51 5.38
CA PHE A 59 0.96 -19.17 4.94
C PHE A 59 1.36 -20.09 3.78
N ALA A 60 1.23 -19.62 2.55
CA ALA A 60 1.39 -20.44 1.35
C ALA A 60 2.82 -20.42 0.76
N GLY A 61 3.76 -19.76 1.44
CA GLY A 61 5.16 -19.65 1.04
C GLY A 61 5.37 -18.81 -0.21
N GLN A 62 6.56 -18.89 -0.79
CA GLN A 62 6.89 -18.24 -2.05
C GLN A 62 6.17 -18.89 -3.23
N LYS A 63 5.82 -18.06 -4.21
CA LYS A 63 5.13 -18.46 -5.44
C LYS A 63 5.81 -17.81 -6.64
N THR A 64 5.67 -18.44 -7.79
CA THR A 64 6.10 -17.86 -9.06
C THR A 64 5.29 -16.60 -9.37
N PRO A 65 5.81 -15.65 -10.17
CA PRO A 65 5.07 -14.46 -10.55
C PRO A 65 3.69 -14.75 -11.16
N ALA A 66 3.58 -15.80 -12.00
CA ALA A 66 2.33 -16.20 -12.61
C ALA A 66 1.30 -16.71 -11.58
N GLU A 67 1.75 -17.49 -10.59
CA GLU A 67 0.89 -17.95 -9.49
C GLU A 67 0.43 -16.79 -8.60
N VAL A 68 1.33 -15.83 -8.32
CA VAL A 68 0.98 -14.62 -7.56
C VAL A 68 -0.11 -13.84 -8.29
N LEU A 69 0.04 -13.57 -9.59
CA LEU A 69 -0.98 -12.89 -10.39
C LEU A 69 -2.32 -13.65 -10.41
N ASN A 70 -2.29 -14.98 -10.52
CA ASN A 70 -3.50 -15.79 -10.45
C ASN A 70 -4.21 -15.65 -9.08
N LEU A 71 -3.44 -15.67 -8.00
CA LEU A 71 -3.97 -15.50 -6.64
C LEU A 71 -4.51 -14.09 -6.40
N ILE A 72 -3.85 -13.07 -6.94
CA ILE A 72 -4.36 -11.68 -6.92
C ILE A 72 -5.70 -11.61 -7.65
N ALA A 73 -5.80 -12.14 -8.88
CA ALA A 73 -7.03 -12.10 -9.67
C ALA A 73 -8.23 -12.73 -8.95
N ARG A 74 -7.97 -13.73 -8.09
CA ARG A 74 -8.98 -14.42 -7.28
C ARG A 74 -9.23 -13.77 -5.91
N ALA A 75 -8.41 -12.79 -5.52
CA ALA A 75 -8.55 -12.11 -4.25
C ALA A 75 -9.67 -11.06 -4.33
N ARG A 76 -10.49 -11.01 -3.27
CA ARG A 76 -11.45 -9.92 -3.04
C ARG A 76 -10.75 -8.56 -2.88
N VAL A 77 -9.58 -8.59 -2.25
CA VAL A 77 -8.77 -7.42 -1.90
C VAL A 77 -7.34 -7.88 -1.62
N VAL A 78 -6.39 -7.03 -2.00
CA VAL A 78 -4.96 -7.18 -1.69
C VAL A 78 -4.58 -6.19 -0.58
N VAL A 79 -3.76 -6.61 0.38
CA VAL A 79 -3.38 -5.79 1.53
C VAL A 79 -1.87 -5.60 1.58
N THR A 80 -1.43 -4.36 1.79
CA THR A 80 -0.03 -3.98 2.00
C THR A 80 0.09 -3.13 3.28
N PRO A 81 0.18 -3.77 4.45
CA PRO A 81 0.07 -3.12 5.76
C PRO A 81 1.42 -2.62 6.29
N SER A 82 2.36 -2.28 5.41
CA SER A 82 3.73 -1.91 5.77
C SER A 82 3.77 -0.81 6.84
N ILE A 83 4.61 -0.97 7.84
CA ILE A 83 4.85 0.04 8.89
C ILE A 83 6.08 0.91 8.58
N TRP A 84 6.70 0.67 7.43
CA TRP A 84 7.84 1.40 6.90
C TRP A 84 7.63 1.74 5.42
N TYR A 85 8.39 2.71 4.94
CA TYR A 85 8.32 3.18 3.56
C TYR A 85 8.65 2.07 2.55
N GLU A 86 7.85 2.01 1.49
CA GLU A 86 8.08 1.15 0.33
C GLU A 86 8.73 1.96 -0.79
N ALA A 87 9.85 1.48 -1.33
CA ALA A 87 10.48 2.13 -2.48
C ALA A 87 9.75 1.85 -3.81
N SER A 88 9.20 0.63 -3.95
CA SER A 88 8.48 0.22 -5.15
C SER A 88 7.48 -0.90 -4.82
N PRO A 89 6.24 -0.56 -4.41
CA PRO A 89 5.25 -1.53 -3.98
C PRO A 89 4.60 -2.22 -5.20
N ARG A 90 5.35 -3.08 -5.89
CA ARG A 90 4.90 -3.76 -7.13
C ARG A 90 3.58 -4.50 -6.98
N ILE A 91 3.36 -5.13 -5.83
CA ILE A 91 2.13 -5.87 -5.54
C ILE A 91 0.87 -5.00 -5.62
N VAL A 92 0.99 -3.71 -5.28
CA VAL A 92 -0.10 -2.74 -5.39
C VAL A 92 -0.43 -2.51 -6.87
N ILE A 93 0.58 -2.24 -7.70
CA ILE A 93 0.40 -2.03 -9.15
C ILE A 93 -0.16 -3.29 -9.83
N GLU A 94 0.33 -4.48 -9.47
CA GLU A 94 -0.17 -5.76 -9.96
C GLU A 94 -1.66 -5.96 -9.60
N ALA A 95 -2.06 -5.62 -8.37
CA ALA A 95 -3.46 -5.66 -7.95
C ALA A 95 -4.35 -4.68 -8.72
N LEU A 96 -3.90 -3.42 -8.88
CA LEU A 96 -4.61 -2.43 -9.69
C LEU A 96 -4.77 -2.92 -11.14
N SER A 97 -3.73 -3.52 -11.72
CA SER A 97 -3.77 -4.04 -13.09
C SER A 97 -4.85 -5.11 -13.30
N LEU A 98 -5.13 -5.92 -12.28
CA LEU A 98 -6.14 -6.97 -12.26
C LEU A 98 -7.50 -6.50 -11.73
N GLY A 99 -7.68 -5.18 -11.56
CA GLY A 99 -8.91 -4.56 -11.07
C GLY A 99 -9.28 -5.05 -9.68
N ARG A 100 -8.28 -5.25 -8.81
CA ARG A 100 -8.50 -5.66 -7.42
C ARG A 100 -8.30 -4.44 -6.52
N PRO A 101 -9.24 -4.15 -5.61
CA PRO A 101 -9.03 -3.09 -4.64
C PRO A 101 -7.84 -3.41 -3.74
N VAL A 102 -7.16 -2.36 -3.29
CA VAL A 102 -5.98 -2.49 -2.42
C VAL A 102 -6.19 -1.74 -1.11
N LEU A 103 -5.81 -2.36 0.00
CA LEU A 103 -5.68 -1.69 1.30
C LEU A 103 -4.21 -1.46 1.61
N VAL A 104 -3.84 -0.21 1.87
CA VAL A 104 -2.46 0.15 2.12
C VAL A 104 -2.30 1.04 3.34
N SER A 105 -1.15 0.95 4.00
CA SER A 105 -0.76 1.96 4.98
C SER A 105 -0.64 3.34 4.32
N ASP A 106 -1.02 4.40 5.05
CA ASP A 106 -0.90 5.79 4.62
C ASP A 106 0.56 6.28 4.70
N LEU A 107 1.43 5.71 3.85
CA LEU A 107 2.87 5.95 3.84
C LEU A 107 3.42 6.10 2.41
N GLY A 108 4.11 7.22 2.13
CA GLY A 108 4.92 7.43 0.92
C GLY A 108 4.27 6.97 -0.39
N ALA A 109 4.96 6.12 -1.16
CA ALA A 109 4.46 5.64 -2.44
C ALA A 109 3.12 4.88 -2.34
N LEU A 110 2.83 4.22 -1.22
CA LEU A 110 1.57 3.48 -1.05
C LEU A 110 0.36 4.42 -1.10
N ARG A 111 0.42 5.55 -0.38
CA ARG A 111 -0.68 6.52 -0.35
C ARG A 111 -0.85 7.29 -1.66
N GLU A 112 0.22 7.44 -2.41
CA GLU A 112 0.18 8.10 -3.72
C GLU A 112 -0.44 7.21 -4.80
N ILE A 113 -0.22 5.90 -4.72
CA ILE A 113 -0.72 4.94 -5.72
C ILE A 113 -2.19 4.57 -5.48
N VAL A 114 -2.60 4.41 -4.21
CA VAL A 114 -3.98 4.02 -3.87
C VAL A 114 -4.77 5.24 -3.45
N ARG A 115 -5.79 5.57 -4.24
CA ARG A 115 -6.68 6.68 -3.97
C ARG A 115 -7.79 6.24 -3.01
N HIS A 116 -7.76 6.81 -1.81
CA HIS A 116 -8.67 6.51 -0.72
C HIS A 116 -10.15 6.56 -1.14
N GLN A 117 -10.90 5.51 -0.81
CA GLN A 117 -12.33 5.33 -1.14
C GLN A 117 -12.66 5.34 -2.64
N TYR A 118 -11.65 5.31 -3.51
CA TYR A 118 -11.83 5.26 -4.96
C TYR A 118 -11.31 3.95 -5.55
N SER A 119 -10.01 3.68 -5.44
CA SER A 119 -9.38 2.42 -5.89
C SER A 119 -9.02 1.47 -4.75
N GLY A 120 -9.30 1.87 -3.52
CA GLY A 120 -8.94 1.14 -2.32
C GLY A 120 -9.13 1.96 -1.06
N PHE A 121 -8.50 1.54 0.03
CA PHE A 121 -8.45 2.30 1.28
C PHE A 121 -7.02 2.49 1.76
N ASN A 122 -6.85 3.60 2.47
CA ASN A 122 -5.62 3.95 3.17
C ASN A 122 -5.95 3.94 4.66
N PHE A 123 -5.05 3.45 5.48
CA PHE A 123 -5.22 3.41 6.93
C PHE A 123 -3.90 3.79 7.62
N GLN A 124 -3.97 4.25 8.86
CA GLN A 124 -2.78 4.63 9.60
C GLN A 124 -1.88 3.39 9.83
N ALA A 125 -0.59 3.52 9.54
CA ALA A 125 0.36 2.43 9.71
C ALA A 125 0.35 1.91 11.16
N GLY A 126 0.28 0.58 11.32
CA GLY A 126 0.20 -0.06 12.63
C GLY A 126 -1.19 -0.13 13.25
N ASP A 127 -2.19 0.57 12.70
CA ASP A 127 -3.56 0.57 13.22
C ASP A 127 -4.35 -0.65 12.75
N ALA A 128 -4.39 -1.67 13.60
CA ALA A 128 -5.12 -2.91 13.33
C ALA A 128 -6.64 -2.73 13.32
N LEU A 129 -7.18 -1.75 14.07
CA LEU A 129 -8.62 -1.51 14.13
C LEU A 129 -9.08 -0.88 12.81
N ALA A 130 -8.43 0.20 12.38
CA ALA A 130 -8.74 0.87 11.12
C ALA A 130 -8.59 -0.07 9.91
N LEU A 131 -7.55 -0.91 9.90
CA LEU A 131 -7.38 -1.96 8.89
C LEU A 131 -8.53 -2.97 8.90
N GLY A 132 -8.92 -3.46 10.08
CA GLY A 132 -10.01 -4.41 10.24
C GLY A 132 -11.36 -3.86 9.77
N GLU A 133 -11.66 -2.61 10.09
CA GLU A 133 -12.88 -1.92 9.65
C GLU A 133 -12.92 -1.73 8.14
N ALA A 134 -11.82 -1.29 7.52
CA ALA A 134 -11.74 -1.12 6.08
C ALA A 134 -11.89 -2.45 5.33
N LEU A 135 -11.25 -3.52 5.83
CA LEU A 135 -11.43 -4.87 5.27
C LEU A 135 -12.88 -5.32 5.40
N LYS A 136 -13.50 -5.11 6.57
CA LYS A 136 -14.89 -5.48 6.82
C LYS A 136 -15.83 -4.82 5.80
N LYS A 137 -15.68 -3.51 5.55
CA LYS A 137 -16.48 -2.78 4.55
C LYS A 137 -16.43 -3.44 3.18
N ILE A 138 -15.23 -3.78 2.69
CA ILE A 138 -15.07 -4.41 1.37
C ILE A 138 -15.73 -5.79 1.34
N VAL A 139 -15.53 -6.60 2.38
CA VAL A 139 -15.90 -8.02 2.31
C VAL A 139 -17.38 -8.26 2.59
N THR A 140 -18.07 -7.29 3.20
CA THR A 140 -19.52 -7.34 3.44
C THR A 140 -20.34 -6.63 2.37
N CYS A 141 -19.72 -6.01 1.37
CA CYS A 141 -20.42 -5.24 0.34
C CYS A 141 -19.84 -5.53 -1.06
N ASP A 142 -20.54 -6.37 -1.82
CA ASP A 142 -20.15 -6.77 -3.19
C ASP A 142 -20.06 -5.61 -4.15
N THR A 143 -21.07 -4.75 -4.17
CA THR A 143 -21.10 -3.55 -5.01
C THR A 143 -19.94 -2.59 -4.72
N LEU A 144 -19.60 -2.38 -3.45
CA LEU A 144 -18.46 -1.53 -3.08
C LEU A 144 -17.15 -2.12 -3.62
N ALA A 145 -16.90 -3.41 -3.37
CA ALA A 145 -15.66 -4.05 -3.79
C ALA A 145 -15.52 -4.10 -5.33
N ASP A 146 -16.62 -4.29 -6.05
CA ASP A 146 -16.62 -4.29 -7.52
C ASP A 146 -16.34 -2.88 -8.05
N THR A 147 -16.99 -1.86 -7.49
CA THR A 147 -16.74 -0.44 -7.82
C THR A 147 -15.28 -0.05 -7.56
N LEU A 148 -14.73 -0.41 -6.40
CA LEU A 148 -13.33 -0.14 -6.08
C LEU A 148 -12.39 -0.88 -7.04
N GLY A 149 -12.75 -2.10 -7.46
CA GLY A 149 -11.99 -2.89 -8.43
C GLY A 149 -11.97 -2.29 -9.83
N GLU A 150 -13.12 -1.80 -10.33
CA GLU A 150 -13.22 -1.08 -11.60
C GLU A 150 -12.37 0.19 -11.58
N ASN A 151 -12.48 0.97 -10.51
CA ASN A 151 -11.67 2.17 -10.30
C ASN A 151 -10.17 1.85 -10.17
N ALA A 152 -9.82 0.75 -9.51
CA ALA A 152 -8.43 0.28 -9.44
C ALA A 152 -7.87 -0.03 -10.84
N ARG A 153 -8.67 -0.68 -11.69
CA ARG A 153 -8.30 -0.93 -13.10
C ARG A 153 -8.15 0.37 -13.88
N HIS A 154 -9.03 1.34 -13.65
CA HIS A 154 -8.96 2.66 -14.27
C HIS A 154 -7.68 3.41 -13.86
N GLU A 155 -7.33 3.44 -12.58
CA GLU A 155 -6.08 4.04 -12.09
C GLU A 155 -4.85 3.40 -12.75
N TYR A 156 -4.82 2.07 -12.86
CA TYR A 156 -3.74 1.37 -13.56
C TYR A 156 -3.62 1.82 -15.01
N LEU A 157 -4.73 1.83 -15.76
CA LEU A 157 -4.74 2.18 -17.18
C LEU A 157 -4.32 3.64 -17.42
N ALA A 158 -4.71 4.54 -16.51
CA ALA A 158 -4.37 5.95 -16.61
C ALA A 158 -2.88 6.21 -16.33
N ASN A 159 -2.30 5.54 -15.33
CA ASN A 159 -1.04 5.99 -14.72
C ASN A 159 0.10 4.96 -14.74
N TYR A 160 -0.20 3.67 -14.80
CA TYR A 160 0.78 2.60 -14.45
C TYR A 160 0.98 1.55 -15.54
N THR A 161 0.50 1.80 -16.77
CA THR A 161 0.79 0.93 -17.91
C THR A 161 2.26 1.06 -18.33
N PRO A 162 2.84 0.00 -18.93
CA PRO A 162 4.19 0.08 -19.49
C PRO A 162 4.38 1.26 -20.45
N GLU A 163 3.36 1.55 -21.27
CA GLU A 163 3.35 2.65 -22.23
C GLU A 163 3.39 4.01 -21.53
N ARG A 164 2.57 4.22 -20.49
CA ARG A 164 2.58 5.47 -19.70
C ARG A 164 3.89 5.68 -18.97
N ASN A 165 4.44 4.61 -18.40
CA ASN A 165 5.74 4.65 -17.74
C ASN A 165 6.85 5.01 -18.74
N TYR A 166 6.81 4.43 -19.94
CA TYR A 166 7.76 4.76 -21.02
C TYR A 166 7.65 6.22 -21.45
N GLU A 167 6.45 6.72 -21.72
CA GLU A 167 6.19 8.12 -22.09
C GLU A 167 6.74 9.09 -21.04
N THR A 168 6.47 8.82 -19.77
CA THR A 168 6.91 9.63 -18.62
C THR A 168 8.43 9.62 -18.50
N LEU A 169 9.05 8.44 -18.56
CA LEU A 169 10.50 8.29 -18.48
C LEU A 169 11.21 9.04 -19.62
N MET A 170 10.72 8.88 -20.85
CA MET A 170 11.27 9.56 -22.02
C MET A 170 11.06 11.08 -21.98
N HIS A 171 9.97 11.55 -21.38
CA HIS A 171 9.76 12.97 -21.13
C HIS A 171 10.80 13.52 -20.13
N ILE A 172 11.02 12.83 -19.01
CA ILE A 172 12.03 13.21 -18.00
C ILE A 172 13.43 13.26 -18.63
N TYR A 173 13.80 12.26 -19.45
CA TYR A 173 15.10 12.26 -20.14
C TYR A 173 15.27 13.42 -21.11
N ARG A 174 14.24 13.76 -21.88
CA ARG A 174 14.27 14.94 -22.76
C ARG A 174 14.47 16.24 -21.96
N LEU A 175 13.72 16.44 -20.88
CA LEU A 175 13.87 17.59 -20.01
C LEU A 175 15.28 17.69 -19.40
N ALA A 176 15.86 16.56 -19.00
CA ALA A 176 17.22 16.54 -18.45
C ALA A 176 18.28 16.93 -19.48
N ILE A 177 18.13 16.47 -20.73
CA ILE A 177 19.01 16.83 -21.85
C ILE A 177 18.89 18.32 -22.18
N GLU A 178 17.67 18.85 -22.27
CA GLU A 178 17.41 20.26 -22.56
C GLU A 178 17.99 21.18 -21.47
N ARG A 179 17.79 20.83 -20.19
CA ARG A 179 18.38 21.59 -19.07
C ARG A 179 19.89 21.57 -19.04
N ARG A 180 20.53 20.48 -19.49
CA ARG A 180 21.98 20.41 -19.65
C ARG A 180 22.47 21.26 -20.82
N ALA A 181 21.69 21.34 -21.90
CA ALA A 181 22.00 22.17 -23.07
C ALA A 181 21.81 23.67 -22.79
N ALA A 182 21.05 24.03 -21.75
CA ALA A 182 21.00 25.41 -21.26
C ALA A 182 22.40 25.84 -20.76
N PRO A 183 22.92 27.01 -21.19
CA PRO A 183 24.20 27.49 -20.72
C PRO A 183 24.22 27.58 -19.20
N LEU A 184 25.25 27.02 -18.57
CA LEU A 184 25.49 27.23 -17.14
C LEU A 184 25.48 28.74 -16.86
N PRO A 185 24.78 29.20 -15.81
CA PRO A 185 24.89 30.57 -15.34
C PRO A 185 26.36 30.97 -15.18
N ASP A 186 26.71 32.20 -15.56
CA ASP A 186 28.12 32.63 -15.62
C ASP A 186 28.87 32.44 -14.30
N HIS A 187 28.17 32.52 -13.15
CA HIS A 187 28.74 32.29 -11.83
C HIS A 187 29.11 30.82 -11.51
N LEU A 188 28.59 29.84 -12.25
CA LEU A 188 28.97 28.42 -12.14
C LEU A 188 30.03 28.01 -13.16
N ARG A 189 30.31 28.84 -14.17
CA ARG A 189 31.38 28.59 -15.16
C ARG A 189 32.78 28.75 -14.59
N SER A 190 32.94 29.56 -13.55
CA SER A 190 34.24 29.81 -12.88
C SER A 190 34.69 28.67 -11.97
N PHE A 191 33.79 27.77 -11.54
CA PHE A 191 34.12 26.65 -10.64
C PHE A 191 34.87 25.49 -11.33
N GLY A 192 34.87 25.42 -12.66
CA GLY A 192 35.47 24.30 -13.42
C GLY A 192 36.95 24.45 -13.79
N GLN A 193 37.62 25.55 -13.45
CA GLN A 193 39.04 25.78 -13.80
C GLN A 193 39.99 25.79 -12.59
N SER A 194 39.51 25.49 -11.38
CA SER A 194 40.34 25.35 -10.19
C SER A 194 40.87 23.91 -10.08
N LYS A 195 42.15 23.76 -10.38
CA LYS A 195 42.99 22.54 -10.32
C LYS A 195 42.52 21.50 -9.29
N LEU A 196 42.46 20.23 -9.72
CA LEU A 196 42.69 19.09 -8.84
C LEU A 196 44.11 19.21 -8.26
N THR A 197 44.25 19.85 -7.10
CA THR A 197 45.39 19.63 -6.22
C THR A 197 44.91 18.76 -5.08
N THR A 198 45.39 17.52 -5.09
CA THR A 198 45.31 16.60 -3.97
C THR A 198 46.04 17.20 -2.78
N ASP A 199 45.32 17.80 -1.84
CA ASP A 199 45.82 17.99 -0.47
C ASP A 199 44.65 17.95 0.49
N ASN A 200 44.65 16.90 1.31
CA ASN A 200 43.67 16.64 2.34
C ASN A 200 44.36 16.88 3.69
N PRO A 201 43.88 17.82 4.52
CA PRO A 201 44.09 17.73 5.95
C PRO A 201 42.76 17.83 6.72
N SER A 202 42.45 16.71 7.38
CA SER A 202 41.94 16.58 8.76
C SER A 202 40.78 17.45 9.27
N MET A 203 39.78 16.70 9.75
CA MET A 203 38.70 17.03 10.69
C MET A 203 38.94 18.18 11.68
N SER A 204 37.92 19.03 11.87
CA SER A 204 37.51 19.51 13.20
C SER A 204 36.01 19.85 13.23
N HIS A 205 35.41 19.57 14.39
CA HIS A 205 34.00 19.70 14.72
C HIS A 205 33.46 21.13 14.67
N ALA A 206 32.20 21.29 14.25
CA ALA A 206 31.32 22.33 14.79
C ALA A 206 29.84 21.92 14.68
N THR A 207 29.14 22.14 15.78
CA THR A 207 27.76 21.80 16.16
C THR A 207 26.73 22.85 15.73
N GLY A 208 25.45 22.45 15.69
CA GLY A 208 24.27 23.34 15.76
C GLY A 208 23.42 23.34 14.47
N THR A 209 22.09 23.40 14.45
CA THR A 209 21.06 23.56 15.50
C THR A 209 19.73 23.13 14.86
N ALA A 210 18.80 22.64 15.68
CA ALA A 210 17.44 22.28 15.30
C ALA A 210 16.62 23.50 14.83
N ILE A 211 15.65 23.25 13.93
CA ILE A 211 14.51 24.13 13.68
C ILE A 211 13.24 23.30 13.61
N ASP A 212 12.40 23.53 14.62
CA ASP A 212 10.99 23.18 14.73
C ASP A 212 10.15 24.17 13.90
N SER A 213 9.08 23.70 13.26
CA SER A 213 7.91 24.55 12.99
C SER A 213 6.67 23.68 12.76
N SER A 214 5.85 23.64 13.80
CA SER A 214 4.45 23.26 13.81
C SER A 214 3.56 24.35 13.19
N GLY A 215 2.46 23.96 12.55
CA GLY A 215 1.38 24.85 12.09
C GLY A 215 0.29 24.15 11.28
N PRO A 216 -0.99 24.60 11.30
CA PRO A 216 -2.10 23.77 11.80
C PRO A 216 -3.15 23.29 10.78
N MET A 217 -4.03 22.42 11.31
CA MET A 217 -5.23 21.80 10.73
C MET A 217 -6.35 22.75 10.26
N SER A 218 -7.15 22.26 9.30
CA SER A 218 -8.66 22.31 9.22
C SER A 218 -9.10 22.19 7.74
N ASN A 219 -10.24 21.64 7.29
CA ASN A 219 -11.33 20.80 7.80
C ASN A 219 -12.25 20.44 6.59
N ILE A 220 -13.15 19.45 6.77
CA ILE A 220 -14.40 19.15 5.99
C ILE A 220 -14.24 18.31 4.68
N GLY A 221 -15.01 17.23 4.41
CA GLY A 221 -16.10 16.60 5.16
C GLY A 221 -16.75 15.36 4.51
N LYS A 222 -17.49 14.64 5.37
CA LYS A 222 -18.74 13.85 5.22
C LYS A 222 -18.99 13.02 3.95
N PHE A 223 -18.95 11.68 4.08
CA PHE A 223 -19.88 10.76 3.42
C PHE A 223 -20.24 9.57 4.33
N CYS A 224 -21.52 9.19 4.29
CA CYS A 224 -22.19 8.03 4.87
C CYS A 224 -22.50 8.04 6.39
N THR A 225 -23.64 8.63 6.73
CA THR A 225 -24.42 8.32 7.94
C THR A 225 -25.12 6.98 7.76
N ILE A 226 -24.88 6.03 8.67
CA ILE A 226 -25.72 4.85 8.85
C ILE A 226 -26.62 5.16 10.03
N GLU A 227 -27.90 5.48 9.76
CA GLU A 227 -28.92 5.50 10.80
C GLU A 227 -29.23 4.07 11.20
N SER A 228 -28.97 3.77 12.47
CA SER A 228 -29.36 2.56 13.15
C SER A 228 -30.77 2.73 13.73
N THR A 229 -31.79 2.38 12.96
CA THR A 229 -33.11 2.00 13.48
C THR A 229 -33.89 1.27 12.40
N GLU A 230 -34.10 -0.04 12.61
CA GLU A 230 -35.24 -0.88 12.20
C GLU A 230 -34.79 -2.32 11.89
N LEU A 231 -34.58 -3.07 12.98
CA LEU A 231 -34.80 -4.52 13.01
C LEU A 231 -36.30 -4.74 13.26
N ALA A 232 -37.07 -5.05 12.22
CA ALA A 232 -38.24 -5.92 12.28
C ALA A 232 -38.84 -6.12 10.88
N ASN A 233 -39.12 -7.37 10.53
CA ASN A 233 -39.97 -7.82 9.42
C ASN A 233 -39.38 -7.83 8.00
N ALA A 234 -38.54 -8.84 7.73
CA ALA A 234 -38.52 -9.50 6.42
C ALA A 234 -38.05 -10.96 6.55
N SER A 235 -38.73 -11.72 7.41
CA SER A 235 -38.84 -13.17 7.22
C SER A 235 -40.16 -13.39 6.51
N ASP A 236 -40.12 -13.63 5.20
CA ASP A 236 -41.03 -14.49 4.43
C ASP A 236 -40.98 -14.13 2.95
N ARG A 237 -40.91 -15.18 2.10
CA ARG A 237 -40.88 -15.20 0.62
C ARG A 237 -39.46 -15.01 0.06
N VAL A 238 -38.85 -15.92 -0.68
CA VAL A 238 -39.39 -16.71 -1.80
C VAL A 238 -38.73 -18.09 -1.83
N LYS A 239 -39.54 -19.14 -1.64
CA LYS A 239 -39.40 -20.41 -2.34
C LYS A 239 -40.42 -20.35 -3.48
N GLU A 240 -39.93 -20.34 -4.72
CA GLU A 240 -40.50 -20.94 -5.93
C GLU A 240 -39.53 -20.70 -7.08
#